data_AF-W9EDS4-F1
#
_entry.id   AF-W9EDS4-F1
#
_cell.length_a   1.000
_cell.length_b   1.000
_cell.length_c   1.000
_cell.angle_alpha   90.00
_cell.angle_beta   90.00
_cell.angle_gamma   90.00
#
_symmetry.space_group_name_H-M   'P 1'
#
loop_
_entity.id
_entity.type
_entity.pdbx_description
1 polymer ?
#
loop_
_entity_poly.entity_id
_entity_poly.type
_entity_poly.pdbx_seq_one_letter_code
_entity_poly.pdbx_strand_id
1 'polypeptide(L)'
;MREISNGTMQLKLNNLTDRIEIYLSAEQVQENVLVTINNYLSLDSNLFLRGHIEHQDDGSYKLTYQNPGKLMSLRNTASQASYIDRLKLSLAVIDLIALPHYRFIMFLNPRNILVAPGERLLVAHRGIRELLDPRELTSTEKLKQIKAMIISIVVKQVEFDEIINDTDLIGSNKFAAKILSLPSLEAVKDYLLKLAQTESERRNKVIKTMPKWLYDLLRWGSVTLAVITVLIGLSWGISLHHNHEQQLALKSANSYLDGRYQDADLGAIHEVDHEIMHNEVNLGQLERAVHRTVIDEQQTDSEWSRKFHL
;
A
#
# COMPACT_ATOMS: atom_id res chain seq x y z
N MET A 1 -22.61 -12.43 5.29
CA MET A 1 -22.32 -13.81 4.87
C MET A 1 -22.16 -13.84 3.35
N ARG A 2 -21.16 -14.56 2.83
CA ARG A 2 -20.88 -14.68 1.40
C ARG A 2 -20.70 -16.14 1.03
N GLU A 3 -21.25 -16.53 -0.11
CA GLU A 3 -21.01 -17.85 -0.68
C GLU A 3 -19.72 -17.85 -1.50
N ILE A 4 -18.90 -18.89 -1.32
CA ILE A 4 -17.66 -19.11 -2.06
C ILE A 4 -17.64 -20.54 -2.59
N SER A 5 -17.05 -20.76 -3.75
CA SER A 5 -16.98 -22.08 -4.38
C SER A 5 -15.52 -22.50 -4.60
N ASN A 6 -15.23 -23.79 -4.57
CA ASN A 6 -13.99 -24.35 -5.13
C ASN A 6 -14.26 -25.07 -6.48
N GLY A 7 -15.46 -24.95 -7.03
CA GLY A 7 -15.92 -25.65 -8.24
C GLY A 7 -16.58 -27.01 -7.99
N THR A 8 -16.36 -27.63 -6.84
CA THR A 8 -16.99 -28.92 -6.47
C THR A 8 -17.88 -28.80 -5.23
N MET A 9 -17.64 -27.81 -4.39
CA MET A 9 -18.31 -27.56 -3.13
C MET A 9 -18.54 -26.05 -2.97
N GLN A 10 -19.68 -25.70 -2.40
CA GLN A 10 -19.98 -24.35 -1.96
C GLN A 10 -19.92 -24.25 -0.44
N LEU A 11 -19.46 -23.09 0.03
CA LEU A 11 -19.37 -22.75 1.44
C LEU A 11 -20.00 -21.39 1.70
N LYS A 12 -20.77 -21.31 2.78
CA LYS A 12 -21.22 -20.04 3.35
C LYS A 12 -20.18 -19.58 4.34
N LEU A 13 -19.45 -18.54 3.98
CA LEU A 13 -18.37 -17.96 4.77
C LEU A 13 -18.77 -16.58 5.30
N ASN A 14 -18.56 -16.37 6.59
CA ASN A 14 -18.73 -15.10 7.27
C ASN A 14 -17.38 -14.66 7.86
N ASN A 15 -16.79 -13.61 7.28
CA ASN A 15 -15.56 -13.03 7.79
C ASN A 15 -15.88 -11.94 8.80
N LEU A 16 -15.60 -12.23 10.07
CA LEU A 16 -15.64 -11.27 11.15
C LEU A 16 -14.22 -10.75 11.43
N THR A 17 -14.11 -9.71 12.25
CA THR A 17 -12.83 -9.05 12.50
C THR A 17 -11.82 -9.96 13.21
N ASP A 18 -12.28 -10.79 14.14
CA ASP A 18 -11.47 -11.65 15.01
C ASP A 18 -11.60 -13.16 14.70
N ARG A 19 -12.57 -13.54 13.87
CA ARG A 19 -12.90 -14.93 13.57
C ARG A 19 -13.47 -15.11 12.17
N ILE A 20 -13.46 -16.35 11.70
CA ILE A 20 -14.09 -16.75 10.44
C ILE A 20 -15.09 -17.85 10.75
N GLU A 21 -16.34 -17.67 10.33
CA GLU A 21 -17.40 -18.65 10.52
C GLU A 21 -17.76 -19.30 9.20
N ILE A 22 -17.99 -20.61 9.24
CA ILE A 22 -18.34 -21.42 8.08
C ILE A 22 -19.52 -22.29 8.46
N TYR A 23 -20.53 -22.30 7.60
CA TYR A 23 -21.73 -23.09 7.79
C TYR A 23 -21.72 -24.26 6.81
N LEU A 24 -21.89 -25.46 7.35
CA LEU A 24 -21.93 -26.72 6.61
C LEU A 24 -23.28 -27.41 6.80
N SER A 25 -23.75 -28.10 5.77
CA SER A 25 -24.91 -28.99 5.87
C SER A 25 -24.54 -30.30 6.57
N ALA A 26 -25.54 -31.05 7.02
CA ALA A 26 -25.34 -32.32 7.69
C ALA A 26 -24.58 -33.35 6.83
N GLU A 27 -24.76 -33.32 5.50
CA GLU A 27 -24.10 -34.23 4.55
C GLU A 27 -22.58 -34.03 4.43
N GLN A 28 -22.09 -32.85 4.85
CA GLN A 28 -20.69 -32.44 4.76
C GLN A 28 -19.87 -32.82 6.00
N VAL A 29 -20.53 -33.39 7.02
CA VAL A 29 -19.95 -33.76 8.31
C VAL A 29 -20.39 -35.16 8.65
N GLN A 30 -19.45 -36.04 8.98
CA GLN A 30 -19.83 -37.38 9.43
C GLN A 30 -20.53 -37.31 10.79
N GLU A 31 -21.58 -38.10 10.98
CA GLU A 31 -22.34 -38.15 12.23
C GLU A 31 -21.49 -38.65 13.41
N ASN A 32 -21.80 -38.17 14.61
CA ASN A 32 -21.23 -38.65 15.89
C ASN A 32 -19.70 -38.56 16.05
N VAL A 33 -19.01 -37.79 15.21
CA VAL A 33 -17.54 -37.60 15.29
C VAL A 33 -17.10 -36.18 15.66
N LEU A 34 -18.02 -35.35 16.19
CA LEU A 34 -17.73 -33.95 16.55
C LEU A 34 -16.53 -33.78 17.49
N VAL A 35 -16.39 -34.65 18.50
CA VAL A 35 -15.25 -34.60 19.43
C VAL A 35 -13.94 -34.82 18.68
N THR A 36 -13.91 -35.81 17.77
CA THR A 36 -12.74 -36.11 16.94
C THR A 36 -12.42 -34.96 16.00
N ILE A 37 -13.43 -34.37 15.35
CA ILE A 37 -13.25 -33.20 14.49
C ILE A 37 -12.69 -32.03 15.30
N ASN A 38 -13.23 -31.74 16.49
CA ASN A 38 -12.74 -30.69 17.37
C ASN A 38 -11.29 -30.89 17.82
N ASN A 39 -10.90 -32.14 18.10
CA ASN A 39 -9.51 -32.46 18.40
C ASN A 39 -8.58 -32.09 17.24
N TYR A 40 -8.97 -32.37 15.99
CA TYR A 40 -8.19 -31.99 14.81
C TYR A 40 -8.23 -30.48 14.49
N LEU A 41 -9.35 -29.81 14.75
CA LEU A 41 -9.51 -28.38 14.48
C LEU A 41 -8.75 -27.51 15.48
N SER A 42 -8.62 -27.97 16.72
CA SER A 42 -7.96 -27.25 17.82
C SER A 42 -6.43 -27.31 17.81
N LEU A 43 -5.84 -28.27 17.06
CA LEU A 43 -4.40 -28.42 16.90
C LEU A 43 -3.76 -27.13 16.40
N ASP A 44 -2.66 -26.74 17.06
CA ASP A 44 -1.85 -25.63 16.61
C ASP A 44 -1.07 -26.03 15.35
N SER A 45 -1.08 -25.15 14.35
CA SER A 45 -0.50 -25.43 13.05
C SER A 45 0.04 -24.16 12.40
N ASN A 46 1.21 -24.29 11.76
CA ASN A 46 1.77 -23.21 10.97
C ASN A 46 1.08 -23.00 9.61
N LEU A 47 0.11 -23.85 9.28
CA LEU A 47 -0.56 -23.90 7.98
C LEU A 47 -2.06 -23.64 8.08
N PHE A 48 -2.68 -23.93 9.22
CA PHE A 48 -4.13 -23.89 9.38
C PHE A 48 -4.53 -23.08 10.61
N LEU A 49 -5.66 -22.39 10.53
CA LEU A 49 -6.23 -21.71 11.69
C LEU A 49 -6.81 -22.71 12.69
N ARG A 50 -6.68 -22.37 13.98
CA ARG A 50 -7.34 -23.10 15.06
C ARG A 50 -8.84 -22.82 15.01
N GLY A 51 -9.64 -23.85 15.21
CA GLY A 51 -11.09 -23.71 15.22
C GLY A 51 -11.80 -24.79 16.02
N HIS A 52 -13.12 -24.72 15.98
CA HIS A 52 -14.03 -25.71 16.55
C HIS A 52 -15.29 -25.81 15.70
N ILE A 53 -16.03 -26.89 15.87
CA ILE A 53 -17.30 -27.20 15.21
C ILE A 53 -18.39 -27.40 16.27
N GLU A 54 -19.57 -26.85 15.98
CA GLU A 54 -20.76 -26.94 16.82
C GLU A 54 -21.96 -27.37 15.96
N HIS A 55 -22.79 -28.27 16.49
CA HIS A 55 -24.11 -28.55 15.91
C HIS A 55 -25.04 -27.36 16.17
N GLN A 56 -25.89 -27.03 15.20
CA GLN A 56 -26.89 -25.96 15.29
C GLN A 56 -28.30 -26.53 15.41
N ASP A 57 -29.25 -25.75 15.92
CA ASP A 57 -30.63 -26.20 16.16
C ASP A 57 -31.37 -26.61 14.87
N ASP A 58 -30.95 -26.07 13.73
CA ASP A 58 -31.51 -26.37 12.40
C ASP A 58 -30.93 -27.65 11.75
N GLY A 59 -30.08 -28.39 12.48
CA GLY A 59 -29.39 -29.59 11.99
C GLY A 59 -28.16 -29.29 11.14
N SER A 60 -27.77 -28.02 10.99
CA SER A 60 -26.52 -27.63 10.33
C SER A 60 -25.33 -27.64 11.30
N TYR A 61 -24.13 -27.47 10.76
CA TYR A 61 -22.91 -27.34 11.56
C TYR A 61 -22.26 -25.97 11.33
N LYS A 62 -21.85 -25.34 12.43
CA LYS A 62 -21.09 -24.09 12.41
C LYS A 62 -19.65 -24.37 12.82
N LEU A 63 -18.71 -24.02 11.95
CA LEU A 63 -17.29 -24.01 12.25
C LEU A 63 -16.85 -22.58 12.54
N THR A 64 -16.06 -22.39 13.59
CA THR A 64 -15.51 -21.09 13.96
C THR A 64 -14.00 -21.18 14.09
N TYR A 65 -13.30 -20.40 13.27
CA TYR A 65 -11.84 -20.30 13.23
C TYR A 65 -11.37 -18.99 13.83
N GLN A 66 -10.31 -19.04 14.62
CA GLN A 66 -9.66 -17.86 15.18
C GLN A 66 -8.84 -17.17 14.09
N ASN A 67 -8.98 -15.85 13.95
CA ASN A 67 -8.18 -15.02 13.03
C ASN A 67 -7.25 -14.09 13.84
N PRO A 68 -6.18 -14.63 14.45
CA PRO A 68 -5.27 -13.83 15.26
C PRO A 68 -4.60 -12.76 14.41
N GLY A 69 -4.61 -11.51 14.88
CA GLY A 69 -3.99 -10.40 14.15
C GLY A 69 -4.80 -9.88 12.97
N LYS A 70 -6.08 -10.26 12.84
CA LYS A 70 -7.01 -9.73 11.81
C LYS A 70 -6.44 -9.88 10.40
N LEU A 71 -5.94 -11.07 10.08
CA LEU A 71 -5.28 -11.34 8.81
C LEU A 71 -6.24 -11.11 7.64
N MET A 72 -5.69 -10.60 6.54
CA MET A 72 -6.44 -10.41 5.31
C MET A 72 -6.46 -11.68 4.48
N SER A 73 -7.54 -11.89 3.72
CA SER A 73 -7.58 -12.95 2.73
C SER A 73 -6.58 -12.72 1.61
N LEU A 74 -6.16 -13.81 0.97
CA LEU A 74 -5.30 -13.79 -0.19
C LEU A 74 -5.95 -13.00 -1.34
N ARG A 75 -7.28 -13.10 -1.51
CA ARG A 75 -8.04 -12.26 -2.45
C ARG A 75 -7.81 -10.77 -2.21
N ASN A 76 -8.04 -10.31 -0.98
CA ASN A 76 -7.94 -8.90 -0.64
C ASN A 76 -6.48 -8.43 -0.74
N THR A 77 -5.54 -9.24 -0.27
CA THR A 77 -4.10 -8.95 -0.37
C THR A 77 -3.66 -8.83 -1.82
N ALA A 78 -4.04 -9.79 -2.68
CA ALA A 78 -3.72 -9.77 -4.11
C ALA A 78 -4.33 -8.56 -4.83
N SER A 79 -5.55 -8.12 -4.47
CA SER A 79 -6.17 -6.94 -5.09
C SER A 79 -5.38 -5.65 -4.85
N GLN A 80 -4.65 -5.55 -3.73
CA GLN A 80 -3.84 -4.38 -3.37
C GLN A 80 -2.37 -4.54 -3.80
N ALA A 81 -1.91 -5.78 -3.99
CA ALA A 81 -0.55 -6.10 -4.35
C ALA A 81 -0.15 -5.64 -5.77
N SER A 82 1.14 -5.35 -5.93
CA SER A 82 1.74 -5.04 -7.23
C SER A 82 1.85 -6.31 -8.09
N TYR A 83 2.12 -6.18 -9.40
CA TYR A 83 2.14 -7.34 -10.30
C TYR A 83 3.16 -8.41 -9.87
N ILE A 84 4.38 -7.99 -9.52
CA ILE A 84 5.43 -8.90 -9.04
C ILE A 84 5.05 -9.59 -7.73
N ASP A 85 4.39 -8.88 -6.81
CA ASP A 85 3.98 -9.46 -5.53
C ASP A 85 2.85 -10.48 -5.72
N ARG A 86 1.96 -10.27 -6.71
CA ARG A 86 0.95 -11.28 -7.08
C ARG A 86 1.59 -12.53 -7.68
N LEU A 87 2.69 -12.41 -8.41
CA LEU A 87 3.46 -13.58 -8.87
C LEU A 87 4.11 -14.32 -7.69
N LYS A 88 4.70 -13.60 -6.73
CA LYS A 88 5.26 -14.19 -5.50
C LYS A 88 4.19 -14.89 -4.66
N LEU A 89 3.04 -14.26 -4.45
CA LEU A 89 1.90 -14.86 -3.76
C LEU A 89 1.43 -16.13 -4.48
N SER A 90 1.40 -16.12 -5.82
CA SER A 90 1.04 -17.32 -6.60
C SER A 90 2.04 -18.46 -6.39
N LEU A 91 3.34 -18.16 -6.34
CA LEU A 91 4.38 -19.15 -6.02
C LEU A 91 4.24 -19.68 -4.59
N ALA A 92 3.99 -18.81 -3.61
CA ALA A 92 3.76 -19.20 -2.22
C ALA A 92 2.54 -20.11 -2.07
N VAL A 93 1.47 -19.90 -2.86
CA VAL A 93 0.31 -20.80 -2.91
C VAL A 93 0.69 -22.16 -3.47
N ILE A 94 1.47 -22.22 -4.55
CA ILE A 94 1.94 -23.50 -5.10
C ILE A 94 2.74 -24.27 -4.05
N ASP A 95 3.64 -23.59 -3.34
CA ASP A 95 4.46 -24.20 -2.30
C ASP A 95 3.60 -24.71 -1.13
N LEU A 96 2.61 -23.93 -0.69
CA LEU A 96 1.62 -24.34 0.33
C LEU A 96 0.89 -25.63 -0.07
N ILE A 97 0.45 -25.72 -1.32
CA ILE A 97 -0.35 -26.84 -1.84
C ILE A 97 0.52 -28.10 -2.08
N ALA A 98 1.81 -27.91 -2.35
CA ALA A 98 2.78 -28.99 -2.55
C ALA A 98 3.22 -29.67 -1.25
N LEU A 99 3.03 -29.02 -0.09
CA LEU A 99 3.32 -29.62 1.21
C LEU A 99 2.47 -30.90 1.43
N PRO A 100 3.03 -31.95 2.06
CA PRO A 100 2.29 -33.17 2.34
C PRO A 100 1.28 -32.96 3.48
N HIS A 101 -0.01 -33.14 3.19
CA HIS A 101 -1.10 -33.00 4.16
C HIS A 101 -1.84 -34.33 4.32
N TYR A 102 -1.25 -35.29 5.05
CA TYR A 102 -1.77 -36.67 5.12
C TYR A 102 -3.18 -36.82 5.72
N ARG A 103 -3.68 -35.82 6.46
CA ARG A 103 -4.98 -35.87 7.14
C ARG A 103 -5.93 -34.74 6.75
N PHE A 104 -5.40 -33.65 6.21
CA PHE A 104 -6.13 -32.41 5.98
C PHE A 104 -6.24 -32.12 4.50
N ILE A 105 -7.41 -31.64 4.09
CA ILE A 105 -7.70 -31.31 2.70
C ILE A 105 -8.05 -29.83 2.64
N MET A 106 -7.27 -29.04 1.91
CA MET A 106 -7.50 -27.59 1.84
C MET A 106 -8.72 -27.28 0.99
N PHE A 107 -9.60 -26.40 1.48
CA PHE A 107 -10.58 -25.78 0.59
C PHE A 107 -9.90 -24.69 -0.23
N LEU A 108 -9.62 -24.99 -1.50
CA LEU A 108 -8.93 -24.08 -2.41
C LEU A 108 -9.88 -22.98 -2.91
N ASN A 109 -9.84 -21.83 -2.23
CA ASN A 109 -10.40 -20.57 -2.72
C ASN A 109 -9.54 -19.39 -2.18
N PRO A 110 -9.28 -18.31 -2.96
CA PRO A 110 -8.47 -17.18 -2.49
C PRO A 110 -9.04 -16.45 -1.26
N ARG A 111 -10.32 -16.65 -0.95
CA ARG A 111 -10.97 -16.08 0.24
C ARG A 111 -10.78 -16.94 1.49
N ASN A 112 -10.43 -18.21 1.32
CA ASN A 112 -10.17 -19.16 2.40
C ASN A 112 -8.70 -19.17 2.85
N ILE A 113 -7.80 -18.61 2.06
CA ILE A 113 -6.38 -18.46 2.39
C ILE A 113 -6.18 -17.06 2.97
N LEU A 114 -5.49 -16.96 4.10
CA LEU A 114 -5.11 -15.72 4.76
C LEU A 114 -3.61 -15.48 4.61
N VAL A 115 -3.22 -14.20 4.56
CA VAL A 115 -1.82 -13.78 4.48
C VAL A 115 -1.39 -13.22 5.83
N ALA A 116 -0.48 -13.94 6.49
CA ALA A 116 0.18 -13.51 7.70
C ALA A 116 1.38 -12.60 7.38
N PRO A 117 1.88 -11.82 8.37
CA PRO A 117 3.12 -11.06 8.23
C PRO A 117 4.27 -11.95 7.73
N GLY A 118 5.11 -11.40 6.84
CA GLY A 118 6.21 -12.14 6.21
C GLY A 118 5.77 -13.06 5.06
N GLU A 119 4.65 -12.77 4.39
CA GLU A 119 4.13 -13.51 3.22
C GLU A 119 3.79 -14.99 3.51
N ARG A 120 3.64 -15.37 4.78
CA ARG A 120 3.22 -16.71 5.16
C ARG A 120 1.73 -16.89 4.90
N LEU A 121 1.35 -18.00 4.27
CA LEU A 121 -0.04 -18.33 3.98
C LEU A 121 -0.61 -19.28 5.04
N LEU A 122 -1.83 -18.99 5.48
CA LEU A 122 -2.62 -19.80 6.40
C LEU A 122 -3.95 -20.16 5.76
N VAL A 123 -4.44 -21.37 5.98
CA VAL A 123 -5.73 -21.83 5.48
C VAL A 123 -6.74 -21.77 6.61
N ALA A 124 -7.88 -21.11 6.38
CA ALA A 124 -8.97 -21.06 7.34
C ALA A 124 -9.68 -22.41 7.40
N HIS A 125 -10.48 -22.73 6.37
CA HIS A 125 -11.21 -23.98 6.28
C HIS A 125 -10.40 -25.13 5.71
N ARG A 126 -10.50 -26.28 6.35
CA ARG A 126 -9.94 -27.56 5.89
C ARG A 126 -10.94 -28.68 6.13
N GLY A 127 -10.91 -29.64 5.24
CA GLY A 127 -11.51 -30.95 5.43
C GLY A 127 -10.57 -31.84 6.24
N ILE A 128 -11.16 -32.88 6.80
CA ILE A 128 -10.47 -33.96 7.51
C ILE A 128 -10.91 -35.23 6.80
N ARG A 129 -9.95 -36.01 6.28
CA ARG A 129 -10.23 -37.18 5.45
C ARG A 129 -11.28 -38.09 6.13
N GLU A 130 -12.33 -38.45 5.38
CA GLU A 130 -13.51 -39.22 5.80
C GLU A 130 -14.45 -38.57 6.85
N LEU A 131 -14.06 -37.48 7.52
CA LEU A 131 -14.84 -36.90 8.64
C LEU A 131 -15.51 -35.57 8.29
N LEU A 132 -14.85 -34.74 7.49
CA LEU A 132 -15.23 -33.35 7.24
C LEU A 132 -14.82 -32.95 5.83
N ASP A 133 -15.75 -32.38 5.06
CA ASP A 133 -15.46 -31.85 3.74
C ASP A 133 -14.53 -30.61 3.79
N PRO A 134 -13.79 -30.28 2.72
CA PRO A 134 -13.73 -30.94 1.40
C PRO A 134 -13.06 -32.33 1.40
N ARG A 135 -13.49 -33.17 0.46
CA ARG A 135 -12.92 -34.50 0.17
C ARG A 135 -11.77 -34.43 -0.82
N GLU A 136 -11.00 -35.51 -0.91
CA GLU A 136 -9.89 -35.59 -1.86
C GLU A 136 -10.41 -35.53 -3.29
N LEU A 137 -9.74 -34.71 -4.10
CA LEU A 137 -10.06 -34.52 -5.51
C LEU A 137 -9.10 -35.31 -6.38
N THR A 138 -9.52 -35.57 -7.60
CA THR A 138 -8.61 -36.10 -8.62
C THR A 138 -7.48 -35.11 -8.91
N SER A 139 -6.35 -35.62 -9.43
CA SER A 139 -5.22 -34.77 -9.82
C SER A 139 -5.62 -33.71 -10.84
N THR A 140 -6.52 -34.05 -11.76
CA THR A 140 -7.05 -33.14 -12.80
C THR A 140 -7.88 -32.00 -12.19
N GLU A 141 -8.80 -32.30 -11.28
CA GLU A 141 -9.61 -31.28 -10.59
C GLU A 141 -8.75 -30.38 -9.72
N LYS A 142 -7.78 -30.97 -9.00
CA LYS A 142 -6.82 -30.21 -8.19
C LYS A 142 -6.01 -29.25 -9.06
N LEU A 143 -5.53 -29.69 -10.22
CA LEU A 143 -4.81 -28.83 -11.16
C LEU A 143 -5.71 -27.71 -11.70
N LYS A 144 -6.99 -27.99 -12.00
CA LYS A 144 -7.98 -26.99 -12.42
C LYS A 144 -8.15 -25.90 -11.35
N GLN A 145 -8.33 -26.30 -10.09
CA GLN A 145 -8.43 -25.37 -8.95
C GLN A 145 -7.17 -24.53 -8.77
N ILE A 146 -5.98 -25.13 -8.86
CA ILE A 146 -4.72 -24.40 -8.73
C ILE A 146 -4.56 -23.36 -9.85
N LYS A 147 -4.88 -23.73 -11.10
CA LYS A 147 -4.84 -22.79 -12.24
C LYS A 147 -5.80 -21.62 -12.03
N ALA A 148 -7.05 -21.89 -11.65
CA ALA A 148 -8.04 -20.85 -11.36
C ALA A 148 -7.58 -19.93 -10.21
N MET A 149 -7.01 -20.50 -9.15
CA MET A 149 -6.43 -19.77 -8.02
C MET A 149 -5.35 -18.79 -8.51
N ILE A 150 -4.36 -19.26 -9.26
CA ILE A 150 -3.27 -18.45 -9.79
C ILE A 150 -3.78 -17.33 -10.70
N ILE A 151 -4.71 -17.64 -11.61
CA ILE A 151 -5.27 -16.63 -12.51
C ILE A 151 -5.99 -15.55 -11.71
N SER A 152 -6.80 -15.92 -10.72
CA SER A 152 -7.53 -14.96 -9.87
C SER A 152 -6.63 -14.10 -8.98
N ILE A 153 -5.41 -14.57 -8.67
CA ILE A 153 -4.41 -13.80 -7.91
C ILE A 153 -3.73 -12.80 -8.85
N VAL A 154 -3.31 -13.22 -10.05
CA VAL A 154 -2.50 -12.38 -10.94
C VAL A 154 -3.35 -11.38 -11.72
N VAL A 155 -4.51 -11.83 -12.21
CA VAL A 155 -5.47 -11.03 -12.99
C VAL A 155 -6.53 -10.46 -12.06
N LYS A 156 -6.32 -9.24 -11.57
CA LYS A 156 -7.14 -8.61 -10.51
C LYS A 156 -8.64 -8.58 -10.81
N GLN A 157 -9.01 -8.41 -12.07
CA GLN A 157 -10.39 -8.20 -12.51
C GLN A 157 -11.22 -9.49 -12.48
N VAL A 158 -10.58 -10.66 -12.41
CA VAL A 158 -11.26 -11.94 -12.56
C VAL A 158 -11.49 -12.56 -11.18
N GLU A 159 -12.73 -12.96 -10.88
CA GLU A 159 -13.05 -13.69 -9.65
C GLU A 159 -12.80 -15.18 -9.83
N PHE A 160 -12.29 -15.85 -8.79
CA PHE A 160 -12.01 -17.29 -8.82
C PHE A 160 -13.24 -18.13 -9.22
N ASP A 161 -14.40 -17.76 -8.66
CA ASP A 161 -15.66 -18.47 -8.87
C ASP A 161 -16.12 -18.42 -10.34
N GLU A 162 -15.72 -17.40 -11.10
CA GLU A 162 -16.00 -17.31 -12.54
C GLU A 162 -15.13 -18.31 -13.31
N ILE A 163 -13.81 -18.33 -13.03
CA ILE A 163 -12.83 -19.17 -13.74
C ILE A 163 -13.08 -20.66 -13.53
N ILE A 164 -13.41 -21.04 -12.29
CA ILE A 164 -13.50 -22.44 -11.93
C ILE A 164 -14.72 -23.12 -12.57
N ASN A 165 -15.77 -22.34 -12.83
CA ASN A 165 -17.00 -22.79 -13.44
C ASN A 165 -16.93 -22.72 -14.97
N ASP A 166 -16.35 -21.65 -15.53
CA ASP A 166 -16.22 -21.47 -16.98
C ASP A 166 -14.86 -20.86 -17.35
N THR A 167 -14.02 -21.68 -17.99
CA THR A 167 -12.68 -21.28 -18.42
C THR A 167 -12.67 -20.46 -19.71
N ASP A 168 -13.75 -20.51 -20.50
CA ASP A 168 -13.81 -19.87 -21.81
C ASP A 168 -14.03 -18.35 -21.68
N LEU A 169 -14.63 -17.91 -20.58
CA LEU A 169 -14.86 -16.49 -20.25
C LEU A 169 -13.58 -15.63 -20.23
N ILE A 170 -12.42 -16.26 -20.02
CA ILE A 170 -11.15 -15.55 -19.78
C ILE A 170 -10.15 -15.81 -20.92
N GLY A 171 -10.58 -16.47 -22.00
CA GLY A 171 -9.73 -16.84 -23.14
C GLY A 171 -9.01 -15.67 -23.82
N SER A 172 -9.53 -14.43 -23.69
CA SER A 172 -8.90 -13.23 -24.23
C SER A 172 -7.64 -12.79 -23.48
N ASN A 173 -7.47 -13.20 -22.22
CA ASN A 173 -6.31 -12.81 -21.42
C ASN A 173 -5.12 -13.73 -21.71
N LYS A 174 -4.03 -13.16 -22.25
CA LYS A 174 -2.81 -13.91 -22.63
C LYS A 174 -2.20 -14.70 -21.47
N PHE A 175 -2.20 -14.14 -20.25
CA PHE A 175 -1.67 -14.82 -19.07
C PHE A 175 -2.57 -15.99 -18.67
N ALA A 176 -3.88 -15.79 -18.60
CA ALA A 176 -4.84 -16.83 -18.25
C ALA A 176 -4.80 -17.98 -19.25
N ALA A 177 -4.87 -17.68 -20.56
CA ALA A 177 -4.77 -18.68 -21.62
C ALA A 177 -3.47 -19.48 -21.53
N LYS A 178 -2.35 -18.81 -21.23
CA LYS A 178 -1.06 -19.49 -21.02
C LYS A 178 -1.11 -20.42 -19.82
N ILE A 179 -1.63 -20.00 -18.67
CA ILE A 179 -1.74 -20.85 -17.47
C ILE A 179 -2.66 -22.05 -17.73
N LEU A 180 -3.80 -21.85 -18.39
CA LEU A 180 -4.75 -22.92 -18.70
C LEU A 180 -4.13 -24.00 -19.59
N SER A 181 -3.31 -23.62 -20.58
CA SER A 181 -2.65 -24.56 -21.50
C SER A 181 -1.52 -25.40 -20.91
N LEU A 182 -1.01 -25.08 -19.71
CA LEU A 182 0.12 -25.81 -19.11
C LEU A 182 -0.33 -27.17 -18.56
N PRO A 183 0.39 -28.28 -18.84
CA PRO A 183 -0.13 -29.62 -18.54
C PRO A 183 0.00 -30.04 -17.07
N SER A 184 0.92 -29.43 -16.31
CA SER A 184 1.21 -29.85 -14.93
C SER A 184 1.47 -28.68 -13.99
N LEU A 185 1.47 -28.96 -12.69
CA LEU A 185 1.77 -27.97 -11.65
C LEU A 185 3.21 -27.44 -11.76
N GLU A 186 4.16 -28.31 -12.11
CA GLU A 186 5.56 -27.97 -12.31
C GLU A 186 5.74 -27.01 -13.49
N ALA A 187 5.02 -27.27 -14.59
CA ALA A 187 5.04 -26.38 -15.76
C ALA A 187 4.48 -24.99 -15.43
N VAL A 188 3.42 -24.93 -14.61
CA VAL A 188 2.88 -23.68 -14.08
C VAL A 188 3.89 -22.96 -13.19
N LYS A 189 4.53 -23.68 -12.26
CA LYS A 189 5.55 -23.12 -11.36
C LYS A 189 6.74 -22.56 -12.13
N ASP A 190 7.30 -23.30 -13.09
CA ASP A 190 8.42 -22.85 -13.92
C ASP A 190 8.08 -21.58 -14.72
N TYR A 191 6.88 -21.53 -15.31
CA TYR A 191 6.41 -20.35 -16.03
C TYR A 191 6.33 -19.11 -15.11
N LEU A 192 5.77 -19.26 -13.90
CA LEU A 192 5.68 -18.17 -12.93
C LEU A 192 7.05 -17.71 -12.43
N LEU A 193 7.98 -18.64 -12.17
CA LEU A 193 9.34 -18.32 -11.75
C LEU A 193 10.07 -17.48 -12.81
N LYS A 194 10.03 -17.89 -14.07
CA LYS A 194 10.62 -17.13 -15.19
C LYS A 194 10.02 -15.73 -15.31
N LEU A 195 8.70 -15.63 -15.16
CA LEU A 195 7.99 -14.36 -15.24
C LEU A 195 8.34 -13.42 -14.08
N ALA A 196 8.43 -13.95 -12.86
CA ALA A 196 8.83 -13.20 -11.67
C ALA A 196 10.29 -12.72 -11.75
N GLN A 197 11.20 -13.57 -12.23
CA GLN A 197 12.60 -13.21 -12.47
C GLN A 197 12.72 -12.07 -13.50
N THR A 198 12.07 -12.23 -14.64
CA THR A 198 12.07 -11.21 -15.71
C THR A 198 11.53 -9.87 -15.21
N GLU A 199 10.45 -9.89 -14.42
CA GLU A 199 9.86 -8.67 -13.86
C GLU A 199 10.75 -8.03 -12.78
N SER A 200 11.40 -8.86 -11.96
CA SER A 200 12.39 -8.40 -10.96
C SER A 200 13.57 -7.71 -11.64
N GLU A 201 14.12 -8.31 -12.70
CA GLU A 201 15.19 -7.72 -13.50
C GLU A 201 14.76 -6.41 -14.16
N ARG A 202 13.55 -6.37 -14.74
CA ARG A 202 12.99 -5.15 -15.33
C ARG A 202 12.89 -4.03 -14.29
N ARG A 203 12.34 -4.32 -13.10
CA ARG A 203 12.27 -3.35 -12.00
C ARG A 203 13.67 -2.90 -11.56
N ASN A 204 14.60 -3.82 -11.38
CA ASN A 204 15.96 -3.49 -10.98
C ASN A 204 16.68 -2.64 -12.04
N LYS A 205 16.44 -2.87 -13.33
CA LYS A 205 16.94 -2.01 -14.40
C LYS A 205 16.31 -0.63 -14.31
N VAL A 206 14.98 -0.51 -14.20
CA VAL A 206 14.29 0.79 -14.08
C VAL A 206 14.77 1.59 -12.85
N ILE A 207 14.94 0.93 -11.69
CA ILE A 207 15.46 1.57 -10.46
C ILE A 207 16.90 2.06 -10.67
N LYS A 208 17.74 1.28 -11.38
CA LYS A 208 19.12 1.67 -11.70
C LYS A 208 19.23 2.71 -12.82
N THR A 209 18.19 2.87 -13.64
CA THR A 209 18.12 3.83 -14.76
C THR A 209 17.32 5.08 -14.39
N MET A 210 17.12 5.38 -13.10
CA MET A 210 16.63 6.72 -12.73
C MET A 210 17.76 7.73 -12.96
N PRO A 211 17.57 8.75 -13.81
CA PRO A 211 18.62 9.73 -14.04
C PRO A 211 18.87 10.49 -12.73
N LYS A 212 20.15 10.70 -12.38
CA LYS A 212 20.57 11.25 -11.08
C LYS A 212 19.80 12.51 -10.67
N TRP A 213 19.52 13.40 -11.64
CA TRP A 213 18.78 14.64 -11.41
C TRP A 213 17.37 14.43 -10.84
N LEU A 214 16.66 13.37 -11.25
CA LEU A 214 15.31 13.07 -10.75
C LEU A 214 15.36 12.47 -9.34
N TYR A 215 16.38 11.67 -9.05
CA TYR A 215 16.65 11.17 -7.70
C TYR A 215 16.99 12.32 -6.74
N ASP A 216 17.87 13.23 -7.17
CA ASP A 216 18.27 14.40 -6.38
C ASP A 216 17.09 15.36 -6.18
N LEU A 217 16.25 15.58 -7.19
CA LEU A 217 15.01 16.35 -7.07
C LEU A 217 14.03 15.73 -6.07
N LEU A 218 13.82 14.41 -6.09
CA LEU A 218 12.93 13.74 -5.12
C LEU A 218 13.50 13.75 -3.70
N ARG A 219 14.81 13.59 -3.56
CA ARG A 219 15.49 13.56 -2.26
C ARG A 219 15.52 14.93 -1.58
N TRP A 220 15.83 15.98 -2.35
CA TRP A 220 16.02 17.34 -1.82
C TRP A 220 14.80 18.24 -2.04
N GLY A 221 13.95 17.95 -3.02
CA GLY A 221 12.82 18.80 -3.38
C GLY A 221 11.81 18.99 -2.26
N SER A 222 11.54 17.96 -1.45
CA SER A 222 10.65 18.08 -0.28
C SER A 222 11.25 18.98 0.81
N VAL A 223 12.56 18.88 1.03
CA VAL A 223 13.29 19.72 2.00
C VAL A 223 13.33 21.16 1.52
N THR A 224 13.70 21.39 0.25
CA THR A 224 13.75 22.73 -0.34
C THR A 224 12.38 23.39 -0.35
N LEU A 225 11.31 22.64 -0.70
CA LEU A 225 9.95 23.14 -0.67
C LEU A 225 9.49 23.49 0.74
N ALA A 226 9.84 22.69 1.75
CA ALA A 226 9.53 22.98 3.14
C ALA A 226 10.24 24.27 3.62
N VAL A 227 11.52 24.43 3.29
CA VAL A 227 12.29 25.65 3.62
C VAL A 227 11.69 26.88 2.93
N ILE A 228 11.40 26.79 1.62
CA ILE A 228 10.76 27.89 0.88
C ILE A 228 9.41 28.23 1.49
N THR A 229 8.61 27.23 1.87
CA THR A 229 7.29 27.45 2.50
C THR A 229 7.41 28.21 3.81
N VAL A 230 8.38 27.85 4.66
CA VAL A 230 8.65 28.56 5.93
C VAL A 230 9.10 30.00 5.66
N LEU A 231 10.02 30.21 4.72
CA LEU A 231 10.50 31.54 4.37
C LEU A 231 9.40 32.44 3.81
N ILE A 232 8.54 31.91 2.94
CA ILE A 232 7.37 32.63 2.42
C ILE A 232 6.41 32.96 3.58
N GLY A 233 6.12 32.01 4.46
CA GLY A 233 5.25 32.23 5.62
C GLY A 233 5.77 33.30 6.58
N LEU A 234 7.07 33.31 6.86
CA LEU A 234 7.72 34.34 7.68
C LEU A 234 7.68 35.70 6.99
N SER A 235 8.02 35.76 5.69
CA SER A 235 8.00 37.01 4.92
C SER A 235 6.59 37.61 4.84
N TRP A 236 5.57 36.79 4.58
CA TRP A 236 4.17 37.20 4.62
C TRP A 236 3.74 37.67 6.01
N GLY A 237 4.15 36.98 7.07
CA GLY A 237 3.86 37.38 8.46
C GLY A 237 4.44 38.74 8.82
N ILE A 238 5.70 38.99 8.47
CA ILE A 238 6.36 40.28 8.68
C ILE A 238 5.65 41.39 7.88
N SER A 239 5.35 41.13 6.61
CA SER A 239 4.66 42.12 5.76
C SER A 239 3.27 42.48 6.29
N LEU A 240 2.50 41.51 6.78
CA LEU A 240 1.19 41.78 7.38
C LEU A 240 1.29 42.60 8.68
N HIS A 241 2.27 42.31 9.52
CA HIS A 241 2.49 43.07 10.75
C HIS A 241 2.86 44.53 10.45
N HIS A 242 3.82 44.74 9.55
CA HIS A 242 4.24 46.09 9.17
C HIS A 242 3.12 46.87 8.46
N ASN A 243 2.35 46.24 7.57
CA ASN A 243 1.19 46.87 6.94
C ASN A 243 0.10 47.24 7.97
N HIS A 244 -0.07 46.44 9.03
CA HIS A 244 -1.02 46.74 10.10
C HIS A 244 -0.56 47.96 10.94
N GLU A 245 0.72 48.02 11.30
CA GLU A 245 1.30 49.16 12.01
C GLU A 245 1.23 50.46 11.19
N GLN A 246 1.54 50.39 9.90
CA GLN A 246 1.37 51.54 8.99
C GLN A 246 -0.09 51.99 8.90
N GLN A 247 -1.07 51.06 8.87
CA GLN A 247 -2.49 51.44 8.87
C GLN A 247 -2.92 52.07 10.19
N LEU A 248 -2.37 51.63 11.33
CA LEU A 248 -2.61 52.26 12.63
C LEU A 248 -1.99 53.67 12.70
N ALA A 249 -0.77 53.83 12.18
CA ALA A 249 -0.10 55.12 12.07
C ALA A 249 -0.87 56.09 11.14
N LEU A 250 -1.37 55.60 10.00
CA LEU A 250 -2.19 56.42 9.09
C LEU A 250 -3.54 56.80 9.71
N LYS A 251 -4.20 55.89 10.43
CA LYS A 251 -5.46 56.18 11.12
C LYS A 251 -5.26 57.18 12.26
N SER A 252 -4.19 57.05 13.05
CA SER A 252 -3.87 57.98 14.14
C SER A 252 -3.46 59.35 13.60
N ALA A 253 -2.66 59.42 12.54
CA ALA A 253 -2.31 60.67 11.86
C ALA A 253 -3.56 61.39 11.30
N ASN A 254 -4.47 60.66 10.65
CA ASN A 254 -5.74 61.23 10.18
C ASN A 254 -6.61 61.74 11.34
N SER A 255 -6.73 60.99 12.45
CA SER A 255 -7.45 61.45 13.64
C SER A 255 -6.83 62.70 14.27
N TYR A 256 -5.49 62.82 14.25
CA TYR A 256 -4.79 64.02 14.71
C TYR A 256 -5.07 65.24 13.83
N LEU A 257 -5.04 65.05 12.50
CA LEU A 257 -5.32 66.12 11.52
C LEU A 257 -6.79 66.57 11.56
N ASP A 258 -7.72 65.65 11.83
CA ASP A 258 -9.15 65.93 12.01
C ASP A 258 -9.48 66.61 13.36
N GLY A 259 -8.48 66.86 14.22
CA GLY A 259 -8.67 67.47 15.55
C GLY A 259 -9.26 66.54 16.61
N ARG A 260 -9.34 65.22 16.34
CA ARG A 260 -9.76 64.18 17.30
C ARG A 260 -8.56 63.66 18.10
N TYR A 261 -7.97 64.52 18.92
CA TYR A 261 -6.73 64.22 19.66
C TYR A 261 -6.85 63.06 20.66
N GLN A 262 -8.06 62.76 21.15
CA GLN A 262 -8.28 61.64 22.08
C GLN A 262 -8.15 60.26 21.40
N ASP A 263 -8.34 60.21 20.08
CA ASP A 263 -8.28 58.98 19.28
C ASP A 263 -6.94 58.82 18.53
N ALA A 264 -6.02 59.78 18.72
CA ALA A 264 -4.72 59.80 18.05
C ALA A 264 -3.64 59.20 18.94
N ASP A 265 -3.09 58.05 18.53
CA ASP A 265 -1.92 57.44 19.17
C ASP A 265 -0.63 58.04 18.58
N LEU A 266 -0.04 58.99 19.31
CA LEU A 266 1.20 59.66 18.91
C LEU A 266 2.43 58.73 18.94
N GLY A 267 2.37 57.62 19.69
CA GLY A 267 3.44 56.63 19.73
C GLY A 267 3.55 55.87 18.41
N ALA A 268 2.42 55.41 17.88
CA ALA A 268 2.35 54.70 16.62
C ALA A 268 2.82 55.54 15.41
N ILE A 269 2.61 56.85 15.44
CA ILE A 269 3.07 57.78 14.38
C ILE A 269 4.60 57.93 14.41
N HIS A 270 5.18 58.08 15.61
CA HIS A 270 6.62 58.31 15.77
C HIS A 270 7.46 57.06 15.51
N GLU A 271 6.93 55.89 15.86
CA GLU A 271 7.60 54.59 15.68
C GLU A 271 7.81 54.24 14.20
N VAL A 272 6.78 54.41 13.36
CA VAL A 272 6.88 54.18 11.90
C VAL A 272 7.83 55.20 11.22
N ASP A 273 7.83 56.46 11.66
CA ASP A 273 8.70 57.51 11.11
C ASP A 273 10.19 57.21 11.39
N HIS A 274 10.50 56.71 12.60
CA HIS A 274 11.85 56.29 12.96
C HIS A 274 12.30 55.03 12.20
N GLU A 275 11.40 54.09 11.94
CA GLU A 275 11.71 52.86 11.21
C GLU A 275 12.01 53.11 9.72
N ILE A 276 11.25 53.99 9.05
CA ILE A 276 11.50 54.41 7.65
C ILE A 276 12.90 55.05 7.53
N MET A 277 13.22 55.97 8.44
CA MET A 277 14.54 56.62 8.50
C MET A 277 15.69 55.62 8.70
N HIS A 278 15.49 54.58 9.50
CA HIS A 278 16.52 53.56 9.74
C HIS A 278 16.71 52.61 8.54
N ASN A 279 15.65 52.30 7.79
CA ASN A 279 15.71 51.40 6.65
C ASN A 279 16.36 52.05 5.41
N GLU A 280 16.10 53.34 5.18
CA GLU A 280 16.76 54.13 4.13
C GLU A 280 18.28 54.24 4.33
N VAL A 281 18.72 54.39 5.59
CA VAL A 281 20.14 54.41 5.95
C VAL A 281 20.82 53.06 5.65
N ASN A 282 20.15 51.93 5.90
CA ASN A 282 20.68 50.59 5.63
C ASN A 282 20.78 50.27 4.12
N LEU A 283 19.77 50.65 3.33
CA LEU A 283 19.81 50.51 1.86
C LEU A 283 20.95 51.33 1.25
N GLY A 284 21.15 52.56 1.71
CA GLY A 284 22.27 53.39 1.29
C GLY A 284 23.65 52.84 1.69
N GLN A 285 23.75 51.98 2.69
CA GLN A 285 24.98 51.26 3.04
C GLN A 285 25.20 50.01 2.20
N LEU A 286 24.13 49.27 1.87
CA LEU A 286 24.18 48.12 0.96
C LEU A 286 24.55 48.52 -0.47
N GLU A 287 23.99 49.61 -1.00
CA GLU A 287 24.40 50.14 -2.31
C GLU A 287 25.89 50.55 -2.33
N ARG A 288 26.39 51.14 -1.24
CA ARG A 288 27.81 51.48 -1.07
C ARG A 288 28.72 50.25 -0.92
N ALA A 289 28.20 49.12 -0.47
CA ALA A 289 28.93 47.86 -0.39
C ALA A 289 28.99 47.18 -1.77
N VAL A 290 27.85 47.12 -2.48
CA VAL A 290 27.77 46.56 -3.84
C VAL A 290 28.63 47.36 -4.82
N HIS A 291 28.63 48.69 -4.74
CA HIS A 291 29.46 49.53 -5.58
C HIS A 291 30.97 49.31 -5.31
N ARG A 292 31.34 49.02 -4.06
CA ARG A 292 32.73 48.69 -3.70
C ARG A 292 33.18 47.34 -4.27
N THR A 293 32.32 46.32 -4.21
CA THR A 293 32.62 45.01 -4.82
C THR A 293 32.70 45.06 -6.34
N VAL A 294 31.89 45.88 -7.02
CA VAL A 294 31.97 46.06 -8.48
C VAL A 294 33.25 46.80 -8.91
N ILE A 295 33.73 47.75 -8.09
CA ILE A 295 35.00 48.44 -8.33
C ILE A 295 36.20 47.50 -8.11
N ASP A 296 36.16 46.64 -7.09
CA ASP A 296 37.20 45.63 -6.85
C ASP A 296 37.27 44.59 -7.99
N GLU A 297 36.11 44.16 -8.51
CA GLU A 297 36.04 43.19 -9.61
C GLU A 297 36.61 43.75 -10.93
N GLN A 298 36.35 45.04 -11.22
CA GLN A 298 36.97 45.74 -12.35
C GLN A 298 38.49 45.96 -12.16
N GLN A 299 38.97 46.15 -10.93
CA GLN A 299 40.40 46.26 -10.65
C GLN A 299 41.12 44.92 -10.86
N THR A 300 40.50 43.80 -10.46
CA THR A 300 41.07 42.46 -10.69
C THR A 300 41.17 42.09 -12.17
N ASP A 301 40.18 42.44 -13.01
CA ASP A 301 40.27 42.20 -14.47
C ASP A 301 41.36 43.05 -15.14
N SER A 302 41.65 44.24 -14.61
CA SER A 302 42.76 45.11 -15.06
C SER A 302 44.16 44.59 -14.69
N GLU A 303 44.25 43.73 -13.68
CA GLU A 303 45.48 43.05 -13.28
C GLU A 303 45.70 41.74 -14.06
N TRP A 304 44.63 41.00 -14.36
CA TRP A 304 44.71 39.82 -15.23
C TRP A 304 45.10 40.18 -16.67
N SER A 305 44.57 41.27 -17.24
CA SER A 305 44.95 41.73 -18.59
C SER A 305 46.42 42.20 -18.70
N ARG A 306 47.05 42.62 -17.60
CA ARG A 306 48.48 42.99 -17.55
C ARG A 306 49.44 41.81 -17.41
N LYS A 307 48.97 40.63 -16.98
CA LYS A 307 49.80 39.44 -16.81
C LYS A 307 49.90 38.52 -18.05
N PHE A 308 49.12 38.77 -19.10
CA PHE A 308 49.06 37.91 -20.30
C PHE A 308 49.54 38.56 -21.61
N HIS A 309 50.24 39.70 -21.55
CA HIS A 309 51.00 40.24 -22.67
C HIS A 309 52.49 40.25 -22.36
N LEU A 310 53.15 39.10 -22.59
CA LEU A 310 54.54 38.93 -23.00
C LEU A 310 54.71 37.52 -23.57
#